data_AF-A0A1E7NFL1-F1
#
_entry.id   AF-A0A1E7NFL1-F1
#
_cell.length_a   1.000
_cell.length_b   1.000
_cell.length_c   1.000
_cell.angle_alpha   90.00
_cell.angle_beta   90.00
_cell.angle_gamma   90.00
#
_symmetry.space_group_name_H-M   'P 1'
#
loop_
_entity.id
_entity.type
_entity.pdbx_description
1 polymer ?
#
loop_
_entity_poly.entity_id
_entity_poly.type
_entity_poly.pdbx_seq_one_letter_code
_entity_poly.pdbx_strand_id
1 'polypeptide(L)'
;MNTDLDFDVDGLSPADDHSDHLWRYTWESDYDLLARHDVGERSFFLTFDTAATWDVKRDLPNIATFDVQRERSPGTFALDSFTHANVAFARKRLADRGCPPEAMELRTPYGPTDELTTRIEDQIHRSGERYDLIEVKAADEDPARSRPRPSTTSTGSPNRRAPCAPPTQRATPPSR
;
A
#
# COMPACT_ATOMS: atom_id res chain seq x y z
N MET A 1 -15.56 -2.00 -23.54
CA MET A 1 -14.24 -2.52 -23.94
C MET A 1 -13.85 -3.50 -22.86
N ASN A 2 -13.65 -4.79 -23.19
CA ASN A 2 -13.40 -5.82 -22.19
C ASN A 2 -12.08 -5.49 -21.46
N THR A 3 -12.21 -5.18 -20.17
CA THR A 3 -11.14 -4.80 -19.23
C THR A 3 -10.69 -5.98 -18.37
N ASP A 4 -11.24 -7.15 -18.63
CA ASP A 4 -11.05 -8.34 -17.80
C ASP A 4 -9.64 -8.89 -17.99
N LEU A 5 -9.04 -9.25 -16.86
CA LEU A 5 -7.79 -9.97 -16.80
C LEU A 5 -7.99 -11.35 -17.44
N ASP A 6 -7.19 -11.65 -18.46
CA ASP A 6 -7.13 -12.98 -19.09
C ASP A 6 -5.69 -13.36 -19.35
N PHE A 7 -5.28 -14.54 -18.85
CA PHE A 7 -3.95 -15.08 -19.04
C PHE A 7 -3.83 -15.98 -20.27
N ASP A 8 -4.86 -16.17 -21.10
CA ASP A 8 -4.83 -17.02 -22.30
C ASP A 8 -4.20 -18.40 -22.05
N VAL A 9 -4.57 -19.05 -20.93
CA VAL A 9 -4.05 -20.37 -20.53
C VAL A 9 -5.03 -21.51 -20.82
N ASP A 10 -6.08 -21.25 -21.57
CA ASP A 10 -7.10 -22.25 -21.92
C ASP A 10 -6.46 -23.47 -22.60
N GLY A 11 -6.77 -24.66 -22.06
CA GLY A 11 -6.24 -25.93 -22.54
C GLY A 11 -4.80 -26.23 -22.11
N LEU A 12 -4.15 -25.36 -21.33
CA LEU A 12 -2.86 -25.62 -20.71
C LEU A 12 -3.03 -26.08 -19.25
N SER A 13 -2.12 -26.92 -18.79
CA SER A 13 -2.04 -27.31 -17.37
C SER A 13 -0.97 -26.47 -16.65
N PRO A 14 -1.10 -26.21 -15.34
CA PRO A 14 -0.01 -25.58 -14.59
C PRO A 14 1.27 -26.41 -14.70
N ALA A 15 2.41 -25.74 -14.86
CA ALA A 15 3.71 -26.38 -14.95
C ALA A 15 4.18 -26.97 -13.61
N ASP A 16 3.71 -26.38 -12.49
CA ASP A 16 4.02 -26.79 -11.13
C ASP A 16 2.91 -26.42 -10.13
N ASP A 17 3.04 -26.90 -8.89
CA ASP A 17 2.09 -26.63 -7.80
C ASP A 17 2.00 -25.13 -7.46
N HIS A 18 3.09 -24.37 -7.66
CA HIS A 18 3.10 -22.93 -7.42
C HIS A 18 2.19 -22.20 -8.41
N SER A 19 2.32 -22.52 -9.69
CA SER A 19 1.50 -21.96 -10.77
C SER A 19 0.04 -22.38 -10.60
N ASP A 20 -0.24 -23.61 -10.19
CA ASP A 20 -1.59 -24.11 -9.91
C ASP A 20 -2.24 -23.38 -8.73
N HIS A 21 -1.49 -23.21 -7.64
CA HIS A 21 -1.93 -22.43 -6.49
C HIS A 21 -2.25 -21.00 -6.92
N LEU A 22 -1.29 -20.30 -7.52
CA LEU A 22 -1.45 -18.90 -7.88
C LEU A 22 -2.59 -18.67 -8.88
N TRP A 23 -2.77 -19.57 -9.85
CA TRP A 23 -3.89 -19.54 -10.78
C TRP A 23 -5.25 -19.57 -10.06
N ARG A 24 -5.42 -20.46 -9.07
CA ARG A 24 -6.67 -20.57 -8.30
C ARG A 24 -6.95 -19.31 -7.47
N TYR A 25 -5.93 -18.76 -6.81
CA TYR A 25 -6.10 -17.60 -5.92
C TYR A 25 -6.25 -16.27 -6.68
N THR A 26 -5.76 -16.17 -7.91
CA THR A 26 -5.86 -14.92 -8.70
C THR A 26 -7.31 -14.47 -8.86
N TRP A 27 -8.24 -15.42 -9.00
CA TRP A 27 -9.66 -15.14 -9.20
C TRP A 27 -10.45 -14.89 -7.91
N GLU A 28 -9.80 -14.96 -6.75
CA GLU A 28 -10.40 -14.55 -5.47
C GLU A 28 -10.33 -13.03 -5.24
N SER A 29 -9.61 -12.29 -6.09
CA SER A 29 -9.45 -10.83 -6.02
C SER A 29 -10.02 -10.15 -7.27
N ASP A 30 -10.44 -8.90 -7.12
CA ASP A 30 -11.04 -8.11 -8.20
C ASP A 30 -9.97 -7.25 -8.89
N TYR A 31 -9.28 -7.83 -9.88
CA TYR A 31 -8.21 -7.16 -10.62
C TYR A 31 -8.71 -6.40 -11.86
N ASP A 32 -8.45 -5.09 -11.90
CA ASP A 32 -8.53 -4.28 -13.11
C ASP A 32 -7.22 -4.36 -13.89
N LEU A 33 -7.28 -4.65 -15.20
CA LEU A 33 -6.09 -4.66 -16.05
C LEU A 33 -5.65 -3.23 -16.41
N LEU A 34 -4.46 -2.84 -15.91
CA LEU A 34 -3.85 -1.53 -16.19
C LEU A 34 -3.04 -1.51 -17.48
N ALA A 35 -2.23 -2.55 -17.69
CA ALA A 35 -1.40 -2.71 -18.88
C ALA A 35 -1.05 -4.18 -19.11
N ARG A 36 -0.83 -4.55 -20.37
CA ARG A 36 -0.36 -5.87 -20.79
C ARG A 36 0.69 -5.71 -21.88
N HIS A 37 1.70 -6.56 -21.85
CA HIS A 37 2.66 -6.70 -22.94
C HIS A 37 2.98 -8.16 -23.20
N ASP A 38 3.03 -8.54 -24.48
CA ASP A 38 3.34 -9.90 -24.91
C ASP A 38 4.72 -9.95 -25.59
N VAL A 39 5.53 -10.94 -25.19
CA VAL A 39 6.84 -11.24 -25.75
C VAL A 39 6.90 -12.73 -26.08
N GLY A 40 6.48 -13.09 -27.30
CA GLY A 40 6.39 -14.48 -27.74
C GLY A 40 5.32 -15.24 -26.94
N GLU A 41 5.71 -16.31 -26.26
CA GLU A 41 4.81 -17.12 -25.42
C GLU A 41 4.71 -16.60 -23.98
N ARG A 42 5.39 -15.49 -23.66
CA ARG A 42 5.38 -14.86 -22.35
C ARG A 42 4.56 -13.58 -22.36
N SER A 43 3.74 -13.38 -21.35
CA SER A 43 2.90 -12.20 -21.18
C SER A 43 3.14 -11.58 -19.82
N PHE A 44 3.29 -10.26 -19.79
CA PHE A 44 3.43 -9.46 -18.59
C PHE A 44 2.17 -8.65 -18.37
N PHE A 45 1.68 -8.64 -17.15
CA PHE A 45 0.48 -7.91 -16.76
C PHE A 45 0.79 -6.99 -15.60
N LEU A 46 0.16 -5.82 -15.63
CA LEU A 46 0.08 -4.90 -14.53
C LEU A 46 -1.40 -4.70 -14.21
N THR A 47 -1.77 -4.93 -12.96
CA THR A 47 -3.17 -4.88 -12.51
C THR A 47 -3.34 -4.03 -11.27
N PHE A 48 -4.58 -3.59 -11.03
CA PHE A 48 -5.01 -2.93 -9.81
C PHE A 48 -6.03 -3.82 -9.08
N ASP A 49 -5.73 -4.22 -7.85
CA ASP A 49 -6.64 -4.95 -6.97
C ASP A 49 -7.63 -3.96 -6.33
N THR A 50 -8.87 -3.97 -6.83
CA THR A 50 -9.93 -3.11 -6.33
C THR A 50 -10.47 -3.57 -4.98
N ALA A 51 -10.37 -4.87 -4.66
CA ALA A 51 -10.83 -5.43 -3.39
C ALA A 51 -9.92 -5.02 -2.22
N ALA A 52 -8.61 -4.87 -2.48
CA ALA A 52 -7.64 -4.38 -1.50
C ALA A 52 -7.93 -2.94 -0.98
N THR A 53 -8.74 -2.16 -1.71
CA THR A 53 -9.10 -0.78 -1.31
C THR A 53 -10.12 -0.71 -0.18
N TRP A 54 -11.02 -1.68 -0.04
CA TRP A 54 -12.21 -1.55 0.79
C TRP A 54 -12.31 -2.55 1.95
N ASP A 55 -11.62 -3.69 1.84
CA ASP A 55 -11.78 -4.81 2.76
C ASP A 55 -10.80 -4.81 3.95
N VAL A 56 -10.99 -5.75 4.89
CA VAL A 56 -10.25 -5.93 6.16
C VAL A 56 -8.71 -6.03 5.98
N LYS A 57 -8.23 -6.23 4.75
CA LYS A 57 -6.80 -6.22 4.39
C LYS A 57 -6.31 -4.81 3.99
N ARG A 58 -6.61 -3.80 4.81
CA ARG A 58 -6.32 -2.36 4.56
C ARG A 58 -4.85 -1.98 4.40
N ASP A 59 -3.93 -2.92 4.62
CA ASP A 59 -2.47 -2.70 4.56
C ASP A 59 -1.81 -3.37 3.34
N LEU A 60 -2.60 -3.94 2.41
CA LEU A 60 -2.05 -4.58 1.22
C LEU A 60 -1.88 -3.61 0.06
N PRO A 61 -0.80 -3.72 -0.72
CA PRO A 61 -0.63 -2.91 -1.91
C PRO A 61 -1.65 -3.27 -2.99
N ASN A 62 -2.30 -2.27 -3.58
CA ASN A 62 -3.33 -2.47 -4.61
C ASN A 62 -2.75 -2.70 -6.02
N ILE A 63 -1.43 -2.69 -6.20
CA ILE A 63 -0.81 -2.92 -7.51
C ILE A 63 -0.23 -4.33 -7.52
N ALA A 64 -0.56 -5.13 -8.54
CA ALA A 64 0.04 -6.45 -8.74
C ALA A 64 0.61 -6.58 -10.15
N THR A 65 1.63 -7.41 -10.28
CA THR A 65 2.19 -7.83 -11.57
C THR A 65 2.02 -9.31 -11.74
N PHE A 66 1.72 -9.75 -12.95
CA PHE A 66 1.75 -11.16 -13.33
C PHE A 66 2.73 -11.39 -14.48
N ASP A 67 3.38 -12.54 -14.44
CA ASP A 67 4.34 -13.02 -15.42
C ASP A 67 3.90 -14.43 -15.82
N VAL A 68 3.29 -14.54 -17.00
CA VAL A 68 2.72 -15.79 -17.53
C VAL A 68 3.64 -16.29 -18.63
N GLN A 69 4.17 -17.49 -18.50
CA GLN A 69 4.91 -18.16 -19.57
C GLN A 69 4.14 -19.39 -20.04
N ARG A 70 3.81 -19.45 -21.33
CA ARG A 70 3.10 -20.58 -21.93
C ARG A 70 4.08 -21.48 -22.68
N GLU A 71 3.87 -22.78 -22.61
CA GLU A 71 4.68 -23.76 -23.31
C GLU A 71 3.76 -24.76 -24.03
N ARG A 72 3.61 -24.61 -25.35
CA ARG A 72 2.67 -25.40 -26.17
C ARG A 72 2.99 -26.90 -26.24
N SER A 73 4.25 -27.26 -26.01
CA SER A 73 4.69 -28.65 -25.87
C SER A 73 5.65 -28.67 -24.70
N PRO A 74 5.21 -29.13 -23.50
CA PRO A 74 4.20 -30.16 -23.28
C PRO A 74 2.74 -29.71 -23.11
N GLY A 75 2.42 -28.42 -23.27
CA GLY A 75 1.05 -27.91 -23.06
C GLY A 75 0.83 -27.42 -21.63
N THR A 76 1.77 -26.64 -21.13
CA THR A 76 1.76 -26.13 -19.75
C THR A 76 1.90 -24.62 -19.68
N PHE A 77 1.61 -24.04 -18.51
CA PHE A 77 1.91 -22.64 -18.21
C PHE A 77 2.58 -22.49 -16.84
N ALA A 78 3.53 -21.57 -16.74
CA ALA A 78 4.08 -21.09 -15.49
C ALA A 78 3.52 -19.70 -15.17
N LEU A 79 3.19 -19.47 -13.91
CA LEU A 79 2.63 -18.20 -13.43
C LEU A 79 3.40 -17.73 -12.21
N ASP A 80 3.85 -16.48 -12.24
CA ASP A 80 4.44 -15.78 -11.10
C ASP A 80 3.71 -14.45 -10.87
N SER A 81 3.58 -14.03 -9.62
CA SER A 81 2.93 -12.78 -9.24
C SER A 81 3.68 -12.06 -8.13
N PHE A 82 3.51 -10.74 -8.09
CA PHE A 82 4.08 -9.93 -7.03
C PHE A 82 3.24 -8.67 -6.79
N THR A 83 3.05 -8.27 -5.54
CA THR A 83 2.34 -7.04 -5.17
C THR A 83 3.34 -5.91 -4.90
N HIS A 84 2.96 -4.68 -5.27
CA HIS A 84 3.86 -3.52 -5.31
C HIS A 84 3.23 -2.32 -4.64
N ALA A 85 4.05 -1.53 -3.94
CA ALA A 85 3.60 -0.27 -3.35
C ALA A 85 3.01 0.71 -4.37
N ASN A 86 3.55 0.73 -5.59
CA ASN A 86 3.07 1.58 -6.67
C ASN A 86 3.48 1.02 -8.04
N VAL A 87 3.02 1.70 -9.10
CA VAL A 87 3.29 1.34 -10.50
C VAL A 87 4.76 1.42 -10.88
N ALA A 88 5.55 2.32 -10.28
CA ALA A 88 6.97 2.45 -10.59
C ALA A 88 7.77 1.21 -10.18
N PHE A 89 7.51 0.68 -8.97
CA PHE A 89 8.09 -0.58 -8.51
C PHE A 89 7.63 -1.77 -9.36
N ALA A 90 6.34 -1.79 -9.72
CA ALA A 90 5.79 -2.82 -10.59
C ALA A 90 6.46 -2.84 -11.97
N ARG A 91 6.58 -1.69 -12.62
CA ARG A 91 7.28 -1.54 -13.90
C ARG A 91 8.75 -1.94 -13.82
N LYS A 92 9.44 -1.56 -12.73
CA LYS A 92 10.81 -2.00 -12.49
C LYS A 92 10.89 -3.53 -12.43
N ARG A 93 10.02 -4.17 -11.65
CA ARG A 93 9.99 -5.65 -11.54
C ARG A 93 9.78 -6.32 -12.90
N LEU A 94 8.85 -5.80 -13.71
CA LEU A 94 8.61 -6.33 -15.05
C LEU A 94 9.82 -6.11 -15.97
N ALA A 95 10.48 -4.96 -15.88
CA ALA A 95 11.72 -4.70 -16.61
C ALA A 95 12.85 -5.66 -16.21
N ASP A 96 13.03 -5.91 -14.91
CA ASP A 96 13.98 -6.90 -14.37
C ASP A 96 13.65 -8.33 -14.88
N ARG A 97 12.41 -8.59 -15.30
CA ARG A 97 11.94 -9.86 -15.87
C ARG A 97 11.99 -9.92 -17.40
N GLY A 98 12.43 -8.85 -18.06
CA GLY A 98 12.61 -8.78 -19.51
C GLY A 98 11.47 -8.11 -20.27
N CYS A 99 10.51 -7.47 -19.59
CA CYS A 99 9.56 -6.57 -20.25
C CYS A 99 10.28 -5.28 -20.68
N PRO A 100 10.12 -4.80 -21.92
CA PRO A 100 10.68 -3.50 -22.32
C PRO A 100 10.09 -2.37 -21.44
N PRO A 101 10.91 -1.45 -20.90
CA PRO A 101 10.46 -0.38 -20.01
C PRO A 101 9.33 0.50 -20.59
N GLU A 102 9.41 0.78 -21.88
CA GLU A 102 8.48 1.60 -22.65
C GLU A 102 7.20 0.86 -23.08
N ALA A 103 7.17 -0.48 -22.98
CA ALA A 103 6.07 -1.28 -23.49
C ALA A 103 4.84 -1.32 -22.57
N MET A 104 4.97 -0.81 -21.34
CA MET A 104 3.91 -0.78 -20.34
C MET A 104 3.21 0.58 -20.31
N GLU A 105 2.48 0.90 -21.37
CA GLU A 105 1.62 2.09 -21.42
C GLU A 105 0.42 1.89 -20.49
N LEU A 106 0.31 2.72 -19.46
CA LEU A 106 -0.79 2.64 -18.49
C LEU A 106 -2.06 3.16 -19.13
N ARG A 107 -3.15 2.41 -18.93
CA ARG A 107 -4.48 2.93 -19.19
C ARG A 107 -4.78 4.04 -18.18
N THR A 108 -5.33 5.15 -18.65
CA THR A 108 -5.83 6.22 -17.78
C THR A 108 -6.99 5.67 -16.93
N PRO A 109 -7.17 6.11 -15.66
CA PRO A 109 -6.54 7.25 -14.99
C PRO A 109 -5.29 6.95 -14.13
N TYR A 110 -4.67 5.78 -14.23
CA TYR A 110 -3.66 5.30 -13.26
C TYR A 110 -2.24 5.88 -13.44
N GLY A 111 -2.13 7.12 -13.91
CA GLY A 111 -0.85 7.83 -14.07
C GLY A 111 -0.41 8.58 -12.81
N PRO A 112 0.81 9.16 -12.82
CA PRO A 112 1.28 10.00 -11.72
C PRO A 112 0.30 11.15 -11.45
N THR A 113 0.08 11.46 -10.18
CA THR A 113 -0.88 12.50 -9.78
C THR A 113 -0.43 13.91 -10.15
N ASP A 114 0.88 14.17 -10.06
CA ASP A 114 1.49 15.48 -10.35
C ASP A 114 2.93 15.34 -10.86
N GLU A 115 3.53 16.47 -11.29
CA GLU A 115 4.90 16.50 -11.81
C GLU A 115 5.96 16.05 -10.80
N LEU A 116 5.72 16.26 -9.50
CA LEU A 116 6.66 15.86 -8.47
C LEU A 116 6.67 14.33 -8.33
N THR A 117 5.48 13.74 -8.32
CA THR A 117 5.25 12.29 -8.32
C THR A 117 5.87 11.66 -9.56
N THR A 118 5.67 12.27 -10.74
CA THR A 118 6.33 11.84 -11.98
C THR A 118 7.84 11.74 -11.82
N ARG A 119 8.50 12.75 -11.25
CA ARG A 119 9.97 12.76 -11.09
C ARG A 119 10.45 11.66 -10.14
N ILE A 120 9.72 11.40 -9.06
CA ILE A 120 10.07 10.35 -8.09
C ILE A 120 9.89 8.97 -8.72
N GLU A 121 8.77 8.72 -9.39
CA GLU A 121 8.51 7.45 -10.07
C GLU A 121 9.54 7.16 -11.17
N ASP A 122 9.89 8.19 -11.95
CA ASP A 122 10.96 8.15 -12.95
C ASP A 122 12.32 7.81 -12.33
N GLN A 123 12.62 8.37 -11.16
CA GLN A 123 13.85 8.10 -10.45
C GLN A 123 13.90 6.66 -9.94
N ILE A 124 12.80 6.15 -9.38
CA ILE A 124 12.67 4.75 -8.95
C ILE A 124 12.87 3.81 -10.14
N HIS A 125 12.21 4.10 -11.25
CA HIS A 125 12.30 3.29 -12.46
C HIS A 125 13.73 3.21 -13.02
N ARG A 126 14.46 4.34 -13.07
CA ARG A 126 15.86 4.40 -13.56
C ARG A 126 16.89 3.99 -12.51
N SER A 127 16.46 3.54 -11.33
CA SER A 127 17.37 3.35 -10.20
C SER A 127 18.21 2.09 -10.26
N GLY A 128 17.80 1.07 -11.03
CA GLY A 128 18.36 -0.28 -10.90
C GLY A 128 18.12 -0.81 -9.49
N GLU A 129 19.08 -1.49 -8.87
CA GLU A 129 18.95 -2.05 -7.51
C GLU A 129 19.10 -1.01 -6.37
N ARG A 130 19.07 0.30 -6.67
CA ARG A 130 19.34 1.34 -5.65
C ARG A 130 18.20 1.58 -4.66
N TYR A 131 16.97 1.19 -5.00
CA TYR A 131 15.81 1.34 -4.10
C TYR A 131 15.14 -0.01 -3.87
N ASP A 132 14.98 -0.34 -2.59
CA ASP A 132 14.18 -1.45 -2.12
C ASP A 132 12.96 -0.94 -1.36
N LEU A 133 11.83 -1.63 -1.55
CA LEU A 133 10.63 -1.40 -0.77
C LEU A 133 10.79 -2.06 0.60
N ILE A 134 10.88 -1.25 1.67
CA ILE A 134 11.07 -1.75 3.03
C ILE A 134 9.73 -1.99 3.74
N GLU A 135 8.77 -1.07 3.60
CA GLU A 135 7.46 -1.13 4.27
C GLU A 135 6.42 -0.37 3.44
N VAL A 136 5.19 -0.90 3.41
CA VAL A 136 4.00 -0.20 2.91
C VAL A 136 3.08 0.02 4.11
N LYS A 137 2.67 1.27 4.33
CA LYS A 137 1.79 1.63 5.45
C LYS A 137 0.68 2.54 4.97
N ALA A 138 -0.57 2.11 5.15
CA ALA A 138 -1.72 2.99 5.06
C ALA A 138 -1.89 3.69 6.42
N ALA A 139 -1.85 5.02 6.44
CA ALA A 139 -2.20 5.80 7.62
C ALA A 139 -3.53 6.49 7.36
N ASP A 140 -4.58 6.07 8.07
CA ASP A 140 -5.80 6.85 8.18
C ASP A 140 -5.50 8.02 9.12
N GLU A 141 -5.25 9.20 8.55
CA GLU A 141 -5.28 10.42 9.35
C GLU A 141 -6.72 10.71 9.71
N ASP A 142 -7.20 10.18 10.84
CA ASP A 142 -8.43 10.65 11.45
C ASP A 142 -8.28 12.17 11.69
N PRO A 143 -9.03 13.02 10.96
CA PRO A 143 -8.91 14.47 11.08
C PRO A 143 -9.31 14.97 12.49
N ALA A 144 -9.96 14.13 13.30
CA ALA A 144 -10.23 14.43 14.71
C ALA A 144 -9.00 14.22 15.62
N ARG A 145 -8.04 13.38 15.23
CA ARG A 145 -6.86 13.03 16.04
C ARG A 145 -5.68 13.98 15.84
N SER A 146 -5.67 14.73 14.73
CA SER A 146 -4.66 15.74 14.40
C SER A 146 -4.98 17.15 14.92
N ARG A 147 -6.11 17.34 15.62
CA ARG A 147 -6.36 18.62 16.33
C ARG A 147 -5.37 18.73 17.50
N PRO A 148 -4.58 19.82 17.59
CA PRO A 148 -3.75 20.05 18.75
C PRO A 148 -4.66 20.10 19.98
N ARG A 149 -4.35 19.30 21.00
CA ARG A 149 -4.98 19.44 22.33
C ARG A 149 -4.85 20.92 22.71
N PRO A 150 -5.93 21.61 23.12
CA PRO A 150 -5.80 22.96 23.62
C PRO A 150 -4.78 22.92 24.76
N SER A 151 -3.71 23.68 24.62
CA SER A 151 -2.71 23.88 25.67
C SER A 151 -3.46 24.33 26.92
N THR A 152 -3.52 23.48 27.92
CA THR A 152 -3.95 23.87 29.26
C THR A 152 -2.88 24.80 29.79
N THR A 153 -3.02 26.10 29.50
CA THR A 153 -2.29 27.13 30.22
C THR A 153 -2.78 27.06 31.66
N SER A 154 -2.00 26.37 32.50
CA SER A 154 -2.10 26.47 33.94
C SER A 154 -1.72 27.91 34.31
N THR A 155 -2.72 28.79 34.34
CA THR A 155 -2.58 30.13 34.90
C THR A 155 -2.25 29.95 36.38
N GLY A 156 -1.01 30.28 36.72
CA GLY A 156 -0.47 30.19 38.06
C GLY A 156 -1.38 30.85 39.10
N SER A 157 -1.68 30.10 40.16
CA SER A 157 -2.27 30.61 41.38
C SER A 157 -1.33 31.66 42.02
N PRO A 158 -1.82 32.87 42.36
CA PRO A 158 -1.01 33.81 43.10
C PRO A 158 -0.98 33.43 44.59
N ASN A 159 0.24 33.10 45.00
CA ASN A 159 0.77 32.91 46.34
C ASN A 159 0.15 33.86 47.40
N ARG A 160 -0.74 33.35 48.27
CA ARG A 160 -1.19 34.07 49.48
C ARG A 160 -0.13 33.95 50.56
N ARG A 161 0.63 35.03 50.76
CA ARG A 161 1.41 35.25 51.98
C ARG A 161 0.46 35.36 53.19
N ALA A 162 0.70 34.53 54.19
CA ALA A 162 0.12 34.65 55.52
C ALA A 162 0.69 35.86 56.27
N PRO A 163 -0.08 36.44 57.21
CA PRO A 163 0.50 37.12 58.35
C PRO A 163 0.14 36.43 59.69
N CYS A 164 1.18 36.36 60.51
CA CYS A 164 1.29 36.10 61.94
C CYS A 164 0.02 36.10 62.80
N ALA A 165 -0.11 35.04 63.62
CA ALA A 165 -0.91 35.01 64.85
C ALA A 165 -0.24 35.80 66.00
N PRO A 166 -1.03 36.25 66.97
CA PRO A 166 -0.66 36.08 68.38
C PRO A 166 -1.89 35.66 69.24
N PRO A 167 -1.80 35.52 70.57
CA PRO A 167 -1.59 34.24 71.23
C PRO A 167 -2.80 33.76 72.06
N THR A 168 -2.69 32.50 72.45
CA THR A 168 -3.59 31.67 73.27
C THR A 168 -4.06 32.33 74.57
N GLN A 169 -5.35 32.21 74.90
CA GLN A 169 -5.80 32.09 76.29
C GLN A 169 -6.73 30.89 76.47
N ARG A 170 -6.47 30.22 77.59
CA ARG A 170 -6.95 28.91 78.04
C ARG A 170 -8.30 29.07 78.76
N ALA A 171 -9.15 28.05 78.59
CA ALA A 171 -10.15 27.50 79.52
C ALA A 171 -10.88 28.41 80.53
N THR A 172 -12.21 28.27 80.64
CA THR A 172 -12.93 27.54 81.73
C THR A 172 -14.44 27.49 81.38
N PRO A 173 -15.17 26.37 81.64
CA PRO A 173 -16.65 26.26 81.50
C PRO A 173 -17.35 26.84 82.77
N PRO A 174 -18.67 26.76 83.09
CA PRO A 174 -19.67 25.76 82.65
C PRO A 174 -21.16 26.22 82.61
N SER A 175 -22.05 25.22 82.40
CA SER A 175 -23.42 25.05 82.95
C SER A 175 -24.49 26.10 82.59
N ARG A 176 -25.73 25.74 82.22
CA ARG A 176 -26.59 24.66 82.71
C ARG A 176 -27.76 24.45 81.75
#